data_AF-A0A6I3MIT2-F1
#
_entry.id   AF-A0A6I3MIT2-F1
#
_cell.length_a   1.000
_cell.length_b   1.000
_cell.length_c   1.000
_cell.angle_alpha   90.00
_cell.angle_beta   90.00
_cell.angle_gamma   90.00
#
_symmetry.space_group_name_H-M   'P 1'
#
loop_
_entity.id
_entity.type
_entity.pdbx_description
1 polymer ?
#
loop_
_entity_poly.entity_id
_entity_poly.type
_entity_poly.pdbx_seq_one_letter_code
_entity_poly.pdbx_strand_id
1 'polypeptide(L)'
;MKKITYLFFTLLLLTSCNADEAALKSLNGRWNWVNSSGGIAGTTNTPQSTNKTIVLEFKDFTKKTYVNDKLTDEVTFTIETRESIMGGNRKMIIITGGVTQTFVIEGNRLYLSDECYDCFQSSYKRIK
;
A
#
# COMPACT_ATOMS: atom_id res chain seq x y z
N MET A 1 -40.78 46.50 -15.10
CA MET A 1 -39.36 46.89 -15.23
C MET A 1 -38.57 46.23 -14.12
N LYS A 2 -37.50 45.48 -14.47
CA LYS A 2 -36.30 45.02 -13.71
C LYS A 2 -36.36 45.06 -12.16
N LYS A 3 -35.94 44.04 -11.38
CA LYS A 3 -34.61 43.41 -11.41
C LYS A 3 -34.62 42.02 -10.71
N ILE A 4 -33.92 41.10 -11.36
CA ILE A 4 -33.34 39.82 -10.90
C ILE A 4 -32.59 40.01 -9.57
N THR A 5 -32.60 39.02 -8.67
CA THR A 5 -31.39 38.25 -8.27
C THR A 5 -31.79 37.00 -7.48
N TYR A 6 -31.57 35.84 -8.10
CA TYR A 6 -31.53 34.54 -7.46
C TYR A 6 -30.30 34.45 -6.56
N LEU A 7 -30.45 34.02 -5.30
CA LEU A 7 -29.33 33.57 -4.48
C LEU A 7 -29.60 32.13 -4.03
N PHE A 8 -29.45 31.21 -4.98
CA PHE A 8 -29.33 29.78 -4.71
C PHE A 8 -27.92 29.55 -4.15
N PHE A 9 -27.75 29.77 -2.84
CA PHE A 9 -26.49 29.44 -2.16
C PHE A 9 -26.50 27.94 -1.86
N THR A 10 -26.39 27.12 -2.91
CA THR A 10 -26.04 25.70 -2.79
C THR A 10 -24.63 25.63 -2.23
N LEU A 11 -24.57 25.44 -0.91
CA LEU A 11 -23.38 25.06 -0.17
C LEU A 11 -22.93 23.69 -0.69
N LEU A 12 -22.13 23.70 -1.76
CA LEU A 12 -21.30 22.58 -2.18
C LEU A 12 -20.28 22.35 -1.06
N LEU A 13 -20.69 21.58 -0.05
CA LEU A 13 -19.78 20.93 0.87
C LEU A 13 -18.93 19.98 0.03
N LEU A 14 -17.78 20.48 -0.43
CA LEU A 14 -16.72 19.66 -0.99
C LEU A 14 -16.22 18.75 0.14
N THR A 15 -16.86 17.60 0.31
CA THR A 15 -16.29 16.50 1.07
C THR A 15 -15.10 16.00 0.28
N SER A 16 -13.96 16.65 0.46
CA SER A 16 -12.65 16.18 0.06
C SER A 16 -12.41 14.87 0.81
N CYS A 17 -12.90 13.76 0.26
CA CYS A 17 -12.52 12.44 0.70
C CYS A 17 -11.01 12.35 0.49
N ASN A 18 -10.26 12.37 1.60
CA ASN A 18 -8.82 12.40 1.57
C ASN A 18 -8.34 11.07 0.97
N ALA A 19 -7.89 11.09 -0.29
CA ALA A 19 -7.62 9.86 -1.04
C ALA A 19 -6.59 8.98 -0.32
N ASP A 20 -5.72 9.57 0.49
CA ASP A 20 -4.72 8.86 1.30
C ASP A 20 -5.37 8.13 2.48
N GLU A 21 -6.37 8.72 3.14
CA GLU A 21 -7.16 8.03 4.19
C GLU A 21 -7.94 6.84 3.62
N ALA A 22 -8.52 6.99 2.42
CA ALA A 22 -9.21 5.89 1.74
C ALA A 22 -8.25 4.73 1.40
N ALA A 23 -7.04 5.06 0.94
CA ALA A 23 -6.01 4.09 0.66
C ALA A 23 -5.50 3.41 1.95
N LEU A 24 -5.27 4.18 3.02
CA LEU A 24 -4.87 3.70 4.34
C LEU A 24 -5.91 2.72 4.91
N LYS A 25 -7.19 3.11 4.87
CA LYS A 25 -8.29 2.28 5.33
C LYS A 25 -8.36 0.95 4.56
N SER A 26 -8.05 0.98 3.27
CA SER A 26 -8.01 -0.24 2.45
C SER A 26 -6.78 -1.09 2.78
N LEU A 27 -5.64 -0.49 3.08
CA LEU A 27 -4.39 -1.19 3.42
C LEU A 27 -4.43 -1.81 4.82
N ASN A 28 -5.10 -1.16 5.78
CA ASN A 28 -5.25 -1.63 7.15
C ASN A 28 -5.73 -3.09 7.21
N GLY A 29 -5.12 -3.87 8.11
CA GLY A 29 -5.39 -5.28 8.32
C GLY A 29 -4.13 -6.15 8.20
N ARG A 30 -4.34 -7.46 8.30
CA ARG A 30 -3.26 -8.46 8.22
C ARG A 30 -3.26 -9.17 6.87
N TRP A 31 -2.06 -9.38 6.34
CA TRP A 31 -1.81 -9.88 5.00
C TRP A 31 -0.79 -11.00 5.06
N ASN A 32 -1.20 -12.20 4.68
CA ASN A 32 -0.33 -13.37 4.60
C ASN A 32 0.39 -13.39 3.26
N TRP A 33 1.71 -13.49 3.30
CA TRP A 33 2.55 -13.56 2.11
C TRP A 33 2.27 -14.82 1.29
N VAL A 34 2.19 -14.64 -0.03
CA VAL A 34 1.97 -15.71 -1.00
C VAL A 34 3.26 -16.00 -1.76
N ASN A 35 3.90 -14.96 -2.30
CA ASN A 35 5.18 -15.06 -2.97
C ASN A 35 5.86 -13.69 -3.11
N SER A 36 7.15 -13.73 -3.42
CA SER A 36 7.91 -12.58 -3.92
C SER A 36 8.73 -13.00 -5.12
N SER A 37 8.69 -12.25 -6.20
CA SER A 37 9.44 -12.51 -7.43
C SER A 37 10.26 -11.29 -7.83
N GLY A 38 11.50 -11.50 -8.26
CA GLY A 38 12.41 -10.41 -8.63
C GLY A 38 13.88 -10.76 -8.39
N GLY A 39 14.70 -9.74 -8.18
CA GLY A 39 16.14 -9.90 -8.13
C GLY A 39 16.77 -9.99 -9.53
N ILE A 40 18.07 -9.74 -9.61
CA ILE A 40 18.87 -9.87 -10.84
C ILE A 40 18.73 -11.27 -11.46
N ALA A 41 18.61 -12.30 -10.61
CA ALA A 41 18.45 -13.68 -11.03
C ALA A 41 16.99 -14.10 -11.35
N GLY A 42 16.01 -13.19 -11.19
CA GLY A 42 14.60 -13.48 -11.47
C GLY A 42 14.02 -14.61 -10.62
N THR A 43 14.41 -14.66 -9.35
CA THR A 43 14.01 -15.74 -8.43
C THR A 43 12.60 -15.53 -7.91
N THR A 44 11.91 -16.62 -7.59
CA THR A 44 10.61 -16.60 -6.92
C THR A 44 10.69 -17.32 -5.59
N ASN A 45 10.40 -16.58 -4.53
CA ASN A 45 10.34 -17.05 -3.16
C ASN A 45 8.89 -17.30 -2.76
N THR A 46 8.62 -18.43 -2.13
CA THR A 46 7.31 -18.81 -1.59
C THR A 46 7.49 -19.30 -0.15
N PRO A 47 6.40 -19.44 0.64
CA PRO A 47 6.50 -20.06 1.95
C PRO A 47 7.17 -21.44 1.93
N GLN A 48 6.87 -22.24 0.91
CA GLN A 48 7.43 -23.58 0.73
C GLN A 48 8.91 -23.55 0.36
N SER A 49 9.33 -22.67 -0.56
CA SER A 49 10.74 -22.63 -0.99
C SER A 49 11.67 -22.03 0.07
N THR A 50 11.14 -21.17 0.95
CA THR A 50 11.91 -20.49 1.98
C THR A 50 11.75 -21.09 3.38
N ASN A 51 10.79 -22.00 3.57
CA ASN A 51 10.36 -22.51 4.87
C ASN A 51 10.02 -21.38 5.87
N LYS A 52 9.36 -20.32 5.36
CA LYS A 52 8.96 -19.14 6.14
C LYS A 52 7.49 -18.83 5.94
N THR A 53 6.78 -18.49 7.02
CA THR A 53 5.54 -17.72 6.94
C THR A 53 5.87 -16.26 7.17
N ILE A 54 5.28 -15.37 6.35
CA ILE A 54 5.46 -13.92 6.49
C ILE A 54 4.08 -13.28 6.57
N VAL A 55 3.84 -12.49 7.60
CA VAL A 55 2.61 -11.72 7.76
C VAL A 55 2.96 -10.24 7.92
N LEU A 56 2.31 -9.40 7.12
CA LEU A 56 2.32 -7.95 7.31
C LEU A 56 1.05 -7.56 8.06
N GLU A 57 1.19 -6.72 9.07
CA GLU A 57 0.07 -6.03 9.70
C GLU A 57 0.21 -4.53 9.48
N PHE A 58 -0.78 -3.95 8.82
CA PHE A 58 -0.92 -2.50 8.70
C PHE A 58 -2.00 -2.06 9.67
N LYS A 59 -1.66 -1.12 10.56
CA LYS A 59 -2.62 -0.47 11.45
C LYS A 59 -2.28 0.99 11.54
N ASP A 60 -3.19 1.81 11.03
CA ASP A 60 -2.98 3.24 10.85
C ASP A 60 -1.68 3.42 10.04
N PHE A 61 -0.73 4.21 10.53
CA PHE A 61 0.55 4.46 9.87
C PHE A 61 1.70 3.59 10.37
N THR A 62 1.39 2.44 11.00
CA THR A 62 2.39 1.48 11.46
C THR A 62 2.28 0.18 10.66
N LYS A 63 3.41 -0.30 10.15
CA LYS A 63 3.58 -1.61 9.52
C LYS A 63 4.39 -2.50 10.45
N LYS A 64 3.85 -3.66 10.83
CA LYS A 64 4.56 -4.72 11.53
C LYS A 64 4.79 -5.90 10.61
N THR A 65 5.98 -6.48 10.66
CA THR A 65 6.34 -7.69 9.92
C THR A 65 6.57 -8.82 10.90
N TYR A 66 5.88 -9.94 10.67
CA TYR A 66 6.05 -11.17 11.41
C TYR A 66 6.65 -12.22 10.49
N VAL A 67 7.69 -12.91 10.96
CA VAL A 67 8.26 -14.08 10.28
C VAL A 67 8.18 -15.27 11.21
N ASN A 68 7.53 -16.35 10.77
CA ASN A 68 7.26 -17.53 11.60
C ASN A 68 6.61 -17.14 12.94
N ASP A 69 5.57 -16.30 12.86
CA ASP A 69 4.77 -15.76 13.98
C ASP A 69 5.53 -14.89 15.00
N LYS A 70 6.82 -14.62 14.78
CA LYS A 70 7.62 -13.70 15.59
C LYS A 70 7.65 -12.32 14.95
N LEU A 71 7.40 -11.26 15.73
CA LEU A 71 7.61 -9.88 15.30
C LEU A 71 9.11 -9.67 15.01
N THR A 72 9.44 -9.32 13.77
CA THR A 72 10.82 -9.07 13.34
C THR A 72 11.11 -7.62 12.98
N ASP A 73 10.07 -6.86 12.65
CA ASP A 73 10.19 -5.46 12.23
C ASP A 73 8.92 -4.68 12.56
N GLU A 74 9.07 -3.43 12.94
CA GLU A 74 7.99 -2.48 13.19
C GLU A 74 8.44 -1.08 12.76
N VAL A 75 7.75 -0.53 11.77
CA VAL A 75 8.09 0.77 11.17
C VAL A 75 6.85 1.62 11.00
N THR A 76 7.05 2.94 11.07
CA THR A 76 6.04 3.89 10.63
C THR A 76 6.18 4.18 9.14
N PHE A 77 5.08 4.55 8.50
CA PHE A 77 5.06 4.90 7.08
C PHE A 77 4.10 6.06 6.80
N THR A 78 4.27 6.70 5.64
CA THR A 78 3.27 7.60 5.06
C THR A 78 2.76 7.05 3.73
N ILE A 79 1.60 7.51 3.28
CA ILE A 79 1.10 7.26 1.93
C ILE A 79 1.24 8.54 1.14
N GLU A 80 1.94 8.47 0.01
CA GLU A 80 2.14 9.62 -0.87
C GLU A 80 1.96 9.22 -2.32
N THR A 81 1.53 10.17 -3.16
CA THR A 81 1.52 9.98 -4.61
C THR A 81 2.83 10.51 -5.17
N ARG A 82 3.62 9.65 -5.83
CA ARG A 82 4.90 9.99 -6.44
C ARG A 82 5.02 9.38 -7.84
N GLU A 83 5.95 9.89 -8.64
CA GLU A 83 6.30 9.29 -9.91
C GLU A 83 7.00 7.95 -9.68
N SER A 84 6.49 6.89 -10.29
CA SER A 84 7.02 5.53 -10.17
C SER A 84 8.16 5.30 -11.16
N ILE A 85 9.15 4.49 -10.77
CA ILE A 85 10.20 4.04 -11.70
C ILE A 85 9.63 3.17 -12.83
N MET A 86 8.45 2.58 -12.62
CA MET A 86 7.68 1.83 -13.61
C MET A 86 6.76 2.73 -14.45
N GLY A 87 6.86 4.05 -14.28
CA GLY A 87 6.10 5.07 -15.01
C GLY A 87 4.76 5.46 -14.37
N GLY A 88 4.45 6.75 -14.53
CA GLY A 88 3.22 7.39 -14.05
C GLY A 88 3.23 7.68 -12.55
N ASN A 89 2.27 8.50 -12.11
CA ASN A 89 2.08 8.80 -10.68
C ASN A 89 1.30 7.69 -10.00
N ARG A 90 1.85 7.15 -8.91
CA ARG A 90 1.25 6.03 -8.15
C ARG A 90 1.26 6.34 -6.66
N LYS A 91 0.30 5.77 -5.93
CA LYS A 91 0.30 5.78 -4.46
C LYS A 91 1.38 4.82 -3.95
N MET A 92 2.14 5.28 -2.98
CA MET A 92 3.29 4.57 -2.44
C MET A 92 3.28 4.60 -0.91
N ILE A 93 3.78 3.52 -0.32
CA ILE A 93 4.16 3.44 1.08
C ILE A 93 5.59 3.98 1.19
N ILE A 94 5.77 5.06 1.94
CA ILE A 94 7.07 5.68 2.19
C ILE A 94 7.52 5.32 3.60
N ILE A 95 8.67 4.67 3.73
CA ILE A 95 9.29 4.34 5.02
C ILE A 95 10.65 5.05 5.06
N THR A 96 10.88 5.86 6.09
CA THR A 96 12.15 6.58 6.25
C THR A 96 13.31 5.60 6.38
N GLY A 97 14.30 5.70 5.49
CA GLY A 97 15.45 4.79 5.45
C GLY A 97 15.13 3.38 4.94
N GLY A 98 13.90 3.13 4.49
CA GLY A 98 13.46 1.87 3.90
C GLY A 98 13.24 1.99 2.38
N VAL A 99 12.91 0.86 1.76
CA VAL A 99 12.52 0.81 0.35
C VAL A 99 11.12 1.40 0.19
N THR A 100 10.97 2.33 -0.75
CA THR A 100 9.65 2.85 -1.15
C THR A 100 8.92 1.79 -1.96
N GLN A 101 7.62 1.58 -1.68
CA GLN A 101 6.84 0.52 -2.32
C GLN A 101 5.57 1.09 -2.92
N THR A 102 5.31 0.84 -4.20
CA THR A 102 3.95 0.99 -4.73
C THR A 102 3.08 -0.15 -4.24
N PHE A 103 1.78 0.12 -4.09
CA PHE A 103 0.84 -0.90 -3.68
C PHE A 103 -0.45 -0.86 -4.50
N VAL A 104 -1.01 -2.05 -4.73
CA VAL A 104 -2.31 -2.25 -5.37
C VAL A 104 -3.10 -3.23 -4.53
N ILE A 105 -4.36 -2.91 -4.25
CA ILE A 105 -5.28 -3.77 -3.50
C ILE A 105 -6.43 -4.15 -4.42
N GLU A 106 -6.60 -5.45 -4.62
CA GLU A 106 -7.67 -6.03 -5.44
C GLU A 106 -8.45 -7.04 -4.60
N GLY A 107 -9.58 -6.61 -4.03
CA GLY A 107 -10.39 -7.43 -3.14
C GLY A 107 -9.60 -7.89 -1.90
N ASN A 108 -9.27 -9.18 -1.84
CA ASN A 108 -8.50 -9.78 -0.74
C ASN A 108 -7.01 -9.98 -1.07
N ARG A 109 -6.51 -9.36 -2.14
CA ARG A 109 -5.10 -9.42 -2.54
C ARG A 109 -4.44 -8.06 -2.37
N LEU A 110 -3.21 -8.08 -1.87
CA LEU A 110 -2.32 -6.93 -1.82
C LEU A 110 -1.08 -7.27 -2.65
N TYR A 111 -0.72 -6.36 -3.55
CA TYR A 111 0.51 -6.41 -4.31
C TYR A 111 1.38 -5.25 -3.85
N LEU A 112 2.61 -5.54 -3.45
CA LEU A 112 3.64 -4.55 -3.15
C LEU A 112 4.73 -4.67 -4.20
N SER A 113 5.13 -3.56 -4.81
CA SER A 113 6.27 -3.52 -5.74
C SER A 113 7.30 -2.55 -5.20
N ASP A 114 8.51 -3.05 -4.98
CA ASP A 114 9.63 -2.20 -4.60
C ASP A 114 9.93 -1.23 -5.75
N GLU A 115 10.05 0.07 -5.46
CA GLU A 115 10.44 1.08 -6.44
C GLU A 115 11.96 1.05 -6.68
N CYS A 116 12.44 -0.10 -7.18
CA CYS A 116 13.82 -0.39 -7.53
C CYS A 116 13.88 -1.45 -8.65
N TYR A 117 14.74 -1.26 -9.65
CA TYR A 117 14.75 -2.06 -10.89
C TYR A 117 14.96 -3.56 -10.68
N ASP A 118 15.90 -3.94 -9.80
CA ASP A 118 16.26 -5.34 -9.55
C ASP A 118 15.71 -5.85 -8.21
N CYS A 119 14.73 -5.15 -7.63
CA CYS A 119 14.13 -5.53 -6.36
C CYS A 119 12.96 -6.51 -6.57
N PHE A 120 12.10 -6.67 -5.56
CA PHE A 120 11.06 -7.69 -5.58
C PHE A 120 9.66 -7.09 -5.70
N GLN A 121 8.79 -7.84 -6.34
CA GLN A 121 7.35 -7.67 -6.26
C GLN A 121 6.79 -8.79 -5.39
N SER A 122 5.91 -8.45 -4.47
CA SER A 122 5.38 -9.36 -3.47
C SER A 122 3.86 -9.38 -3.50
N SER A 123 3.28 -10.57 -3.46
CA SER A 123 1.84 -10.76 -3.37
C SER A 123 1.42 -11.32 -2.01
N TYR A 124 0.29 -10.85 -1.52
CA TYR A 124 -0.26 -11.22 -0.22
C TYR A 124 -1.76 -11.45 -0.32
N LYS A 125 -2.28 -12.24 0.61
CA LYS A 125 -3.71 -12.51 0.78
C LYS A 125 -4.16 -12.04 2.15
N ARG A 126 -5.27 -11.30 2.20
CA ARG A 126 -5.85 -10.82 3.46
C ARG A 126 -6.23 -12.00 4.35
N ILE A 127 -5.86 -11.90 5.62
CA ILE A 127 -6.28 -12.84 6.68
C ILE A 127 -7.67 -12.39 7.15
N LYS A 128 -8.62 -13.33 7.23
CA LYS A 128 -9.97 -13.07 7.73
C LYS A 128 -9.97 -12.87 9.23
#